data_AF-A0A2V9DHT3-F1
#
_entry.id   AF-A0A2V9DHT3-F1
#
_cell.length_a   1.000
_cell.length_b   1.000
_cell.length_c   1.000
_cell.angle_alpha   90.00
_cell.angle_beta   90.00
_cell.angle_gamma   90.00
#
_symmetry.space_group_name_H-M   'P 1'
#
loop_
_entity.id
_entity.type
_entity.pdbx_description
1 polymer ?
#
loop_
_entity_poly.entity_id
_entity_poly.type
_entity_poly.pdbx_seq_one_letter_code
_entity_poly.pdbx_strand_id
1 'polypeptide(L)'
;MAITALLALKKVRGKMANQMNAVIVNLTEQNWILHRSYGTYRVRGSEDGEPYALTRVEARTAFMDMGDKRTAPVHISAAELANDLCREINSDGGEESNFGVFVAESEIPSEDELERAHEKLVAFYRRLVAGADREWERSHSYLFINDVERRAAQYLGLEKEWFYQARETVECPGCGEKIKPGVAVCRTCGAILDRTKAASLGLAPHRPSRKTAGAALP
;
A
#
# COMPACT_ATOMS: atom_id res chain seq x y z
N MET A 1 -16.95 20.15 -34.10
CA MET A 1 -15.68 20.65 -34.69
C MET A 1 -14.81 21.39 -33.67
N ALA A 2 -15.30 22.39 -32.94
CA ALA A 2 -14.50 23.15 -31.96
C ALA A 2 -14.06 22.35 -30.71
N ILE A 3 -14.94 21.50 -30.16
CA ILE A 3 -14.67 20.70 -28.95
C ILE A 3 -13.56 19.67 -29.19
N THR A 4 -13.55 19.03 -30.37
CA THR A 4 -12.55 18.02 -30.76
C THR A 4 -11.15 18.62 -30.92
N ALA A 5 -11.05 19.84 -31.47
CA ALA A 5 -9.79 20.56 -31.59
C ALA A 5 -9.25 21.03 -30.21
N LEU A 6 -10.14 21.43 -29.30
CA LEU A 6 -9.75 21.83 -27.94
C LEU A 6 -9.24 20.65 -27.10
N LEU A 7 -9.87 19.48 -27.24
CA LEU A 7 -9.41 18.22 -26.63
C LEU A 7 -8.08 17.76 -27.21
N ALA A 8 -7.87 17.88 -28.52
CA ALA A 8 -6.60 17.56 -29.16
C ALA A 8 -5.47 18.49 -28.69
N LEU A 9 -5.73 19.80 -28.58
CA LEU A 9 -4.76 20.78 -28.07
C LEU A 9 -4.43 20.55 -26.59
N LYS A 10 -5.41 20.22 -25.74
CA LYS A 10 -5.15 19.80 -24.34
C LYS A 10 -4.31 18.52 -24.28
N LYS A 11 -4.59 17.55 -25.14
CA LYS A 11 -3.84 16.28 -25.23
C LYS A 11 -2.39 16.48 -25.70
N VAL A 12 -2.16 17.41 -26.63
CA VAL A 12 -0.81 17.80 -27.09
C VAL A 12 -0.05 18.58 -26.01
N ARG A 13 -0.71 19.51 -25.31
CA ARG A 13 -0.12 20.24 -24.18
C ARG A 13 0.23 19.31 -23.01
N GLY A 14 -0.64 18.34 -22.69
CA GLY A 14 -0.36 17.28 -21.72
C GLY A 14 0.81 16.39 -22.16
N LYS A 15 0.90 16.03 -23.44
CA LYS A 15 2.04 15.29 -24.00
C LYS A 15 3.37 16.05 -23.89
N MET A 16 3.37 17.37 -24.13
CA MET A 16 4.58 18.21 -24.02
C MET A 16 4.98 18.50 -22.57
N ALA A 17 4.01 18.67 -21.66
CA ALA A 17 4.31 18.77 -20.22
C ALA A 17 4.96 17.47 -19.70
N ASN A 18 4.49 16.32 -20.17
CA ASN A 18 5.03 15.00 -19.84
C ASN A 18 6.44 14.74 -20.44
N GLN A 19 6.91 15.59 -21.35
CA GLN A 19 8.28 15.51 -21.86
C GLN A 19 9.31 16.05 -20.87
N MET A 20 8.96 17.05 -20.06
CA MET A 20 9.88 17.67 -19.09
C MET A 20 9.63 17.19 -17.65
N ASN A 21 8.38 16.93 -17.27
CA ASN A 21 8.01 16.47 -15.94
C ASN A 21 6.99 15.32 -16.04
N ALA A 22 7.24 14.24 -15.32
CA ALA A 22 6.32 13.11 -15.19
C ALA A 22 6.07 12.82 -13.71
N VAL A 23 4.93 12.22 -13.39
CA VAL A 23 4.57 11.85 -12.01
C VAL A 23 4.39 10.34 -11.94
N ILE A 24 5.18 9.71 -11.08
CA ILE A 24 5.02 8.31 -10.70
C ILE A 24 4.08 8.27 -9.49
N VAL A 25 3.09 7.39 -9.56
CA VAL A 25 2.15 7.06 -8.49
C VAL A 25 2.50 5.69 -7.94
N ASN A 26 2.56 5.57 -6.62
CA ASN A 26 2.74 4.31 -5.91
C ASN A 26 1.57 4.10 -4.95
N LEU A 27 0.81 3.02 -5.16
CA LEU A 27 -0.35 2.66 -4.34
C LEU A 27 0.02 1.95 -3.02
N THR A 28 1.29 1.65 -2.81
CA THR A 28 1.75 0.84 -1.67
C THR A 28 2.67 1.66 -0.76
N GLU A 29 2.81 1.24 0.49
CA GLU A 29 3.75 1.80 1.48
C GLU A 29 5.22 1.49 1.15
N GLN A 30 5.48 0.63 0.15
CA GLN A 30 6.82 0.20 -0.19
C GLN A 30 7.62 1.33 -0.87
N ASN A 31 8.81 1.59 -0.34
CA ASN A 31 9.77 2.49 -0.97
C ASN A 31 10.68 1.70 -1.92
N TRP A 32 10.98 2.30 -3.08
CA TRP A 32 11.86 1.73 -4.08
C TRP A 32 13.05 2.66 -4.33
N ILE A 33 14.24 2.07 -4.38
CA ILE A 33 15.48 2.77 -4.75
C ILE A 33 16.02 2.07 -5.99
N LEU A 34 16.12 2.81 -7.09
CA LEU A 34 16.56 2.29 -8.39
C LEU A 34 17.85 2.99 -8.82
N HIS A 35 18.80 2.20 -9.29
CA HIS A 35 20.08 2.68 -9.81
C HIS A 35 20.12 2.50 -11.32
N ARG A 36 20.13 3.61 -12.06
CA ARG A 36 20.21 3.62 -13.53
C ARG A 36 21.49 4.32 -13.97
N SER A 37 21.86 4.09 -15.23
CA SER A 37 23.00 4.78 -15.87
C SER A 37 22.89 6.31 -15.84
N TYR A 38 21.68 6.83 -15.71
CA TYR A 38 21.35 8.26 -15.68
C TYR A 38 21.00 8.80 -14.28
N GLY A 39 21.18 7.99 -13.21
CA GLY A 39 21.08 8.42 -11.81
C GLY A 39 20.38 7.44 -10.87
N THR A 40 20.35 7.80 -9.59
CA THR A 40 19.60 7.07 -8.54
C THR A 40 18.24 7.74 -8.32
N TYR A 41 17.18 6.94 -8.30
CA TYR A 41 15.80 7.41 -8.10
C TYR A 41 15.21 6.75 -6.86
N ARG A 42 14.45 7.54 -6.09
CA ARG A 42 13.66 7.05 -4.97
C ARG A 42 12.18 7.26 -5.27
N VAL A 43 11.45 6.17 -5.49
CA VAL A 43 9.98 6.18 -5.56
C VAL A 43 9.46 5.92 -4.17
N ARG A 44 8.77 6.92 -3.60
CA ARG A 44 8.24 6.83 -2.23
C ARG A 44 7.01 5.94 -2.18
N GLY A 45 6.86 5.25 -1.05
CA GLY A 45 5.59 4.61 -0.69
C GLY A 45 4.62 5.61 -0.08
N SER A 46 3.34 5.26 -0.06
CA SER A 46 2.30 6.02 0.64
C SER A 46 2.58 6.08 2.15
N GLU A 47 2.28 7.21 2.78
CA GLU A 47 2.30 7.34 4.24
C GLU A 47 1.03 6.74 4.87
N ASP A 48 1.06 6.47 6.18
CA ASP A 48 -0.06 5.89 6.91
C ASP A 48 -1.35 6.70 6.71
N GLY A 49 -2.33 6.11 6.02
CA GLY A 49 -3.63 6.72 5.74
C GLY A 49 -3.72 7.49 4.42
N GLU A 50 -2.63 7.62 3.66
CA GLU A 50 -2.67 8.15 2.29
C GLU A 50 -2.97 7.03 1.27
N PRO A 51 -3.84 7.27 0.27
CA PRO A 51 -4.19 6.24 -0.71
C PRO A 51 -3.08 5.95 -1.73
N TYR A 52 -2.13 6.89 -1.90
CA TYR A 52 -1.01 6.76 -2.83
C TYR A 52 0.08 7.80 -2.53
N ALA A 53 1.30 7.53 -2.96
CA ALA A 53 2.40 8.50 -2.99
C ALA A 53 2.71 8.98 -4.39
N LEU A 54 3.11 10.25 -4.50
CA LEU A 54 3.56 10.87 -5.74
C LEU A 54 5.07 11.13 -5.72
N THR A 55 5.73 10.76 -6.82
CA THR A 55 7.15 11.02 -7.07
C THR A 55 7.29 11.75 -8.40
N ARG A 56 7.79 12.99 -8.37
CA ARG A 56 8.06 13.77 -9.58
C ARG A 56 9.39 13.35 -10.19
N VAL A 57 9.39 13.16 -11.51
CA VAL A 57 10.57 12.83 -12.32
C VAL A 57 10.74 13.91 -13.37
N GLU A 58 11.96 14.41 -13.50
CA GLU A 58 12.33 15.44 -14.47
C GLU A 58 13.13 14.82 -15.62
N ALA A 59 12.99 15.39 -16.81
CA ALA A 59 13.76 14.99 -17.98
C ALA A 59 15.26 15.24 -17.77
N ARG A 60 16.09 14.40 -18.39
CA ARG A 60 17.54 14.49 -18.25
C ARG A 60 18.26 14.26 -19.57
N THR A 61 19.45 14.85 -19.67
CA THR A 61 20.41 14.54 -20.72
C THR A 61 21.44 13.59 -20.15
N ALA A 62 21.49 12.37 -20.69
CA ALA A 62 22.55 11.42 -20.43
C ALA A 62 23.61 11.51 -21.55
N PHE A 63 24.82 11.02 -21.29
CA PHE A 63 25.84 10.87 -22.33
C PHE A 63 26.01 9.39 -22.63
N MET A 64 25.76 9.01 -23.88
CA MET A 64 25.98 7.65 -24.36
C MET A 64 27.39 7.55 -24.92
N ASP A 65 28.17 6.58 -24.42
CA ASP A 65 29.48 6.25 -24.99
C ASP A 65 29.27 5.39 -26.24
N MET A 66 29.72 5.90 -27.37
CA MET A 66 29.61 5.26 -28.69
C MET A 66 30.91 4.55 -29.10
N GLY A 67 31.90 4.46 -28.20
CA GLY A 67 33.24 3.97 -28.54
C GLY A 67 34.10 5.05 -29.19
N ASP A 68 35.40 4.76 -29.36
CA ASP A 68 36.38 5.67 -29.98
C ASP A 68 36.42 7.08 -29.37
N LYS A 69 36.20 7.18 -28.04
CA LYS A 69 36.11 8.44 -27.28
C LYS A 69 35.00 9.38 -27.75
N ARG A 70 33.98 8.86 -28.45
CA ARG A 70 32.83 9.65 -28.90
C ARG A 70 31.69 9.47 -27.91
N THR A 71 31.30 10.57 -27.28
CA THR A 71 30.07 10.62 -26.49
C THR A 71 29.01 11.44 -27.23
N ALA A 72 27.77 10.96 -27.19
CA ALA A 72 26.63 11.68 -27.75
C ALA A 72 25.65 12.04 -26.62
N PRO A 73 25.15 13.29 -26.56
CA PRO A 73 24.09 13.63 -25.64
C PRO A 73 22.80 12.94 -26.08
N VAL A 74 22.21 12.16 -25.18
CA VAL A 74 20.91 11.53 -25.36
C VAL A 74 19.94 12.21 -24.42
N HIS A 75 18.93 12.85 -25.01
CA HIS A 75 17.83 13.43 -24.25
C HIS A 75 16.84 12.32 -23.91
N ILE A 76 16.61 12.10 -22.61
CA ILE A 76 15.62 11.16 -22.11
C ILE A 76 14.50 11.99 -21.50
N SER A 77 13.29 11.82 -22.04
CA SER A 77 12.12 12.54 -21.54
C SER A 77 11.73 12.04 -20.14
N ALA A 78 11.05 12.90 -19.37
CA ALA A 78 10.55 12.51 -18.06
C ALA A 78 9.60 11.31 -18.12
N ALA A 79 8.74 11.25 -19.15
CA ALA A 79 7.85 10.13 -19.38
C ALA A 79 8.60 8.81 -19.65
N GLU A 80 9.67 8.82 -20.46
CA GLU A 80 10.47 7.62 -20.71
C GLU A 80 11.16 7.14 -19.43
N LEU A 81 11.76 8.06 -18.66
CA LEU A 81 12.36 7.76 -17.36
C LEU A 81 11.33 7.15 -16.41
N ALA A 82 10.16 7.79 -16.28
CA ALA A 82 9.13 7.34 -15.36
C ALA A 82 8.57 5.95 -15.75
N ASN A 83 8.35 5.70 -17.04
CA ASN A 83 7.88 4.39 -17.52
C ASN A 83 8.94 3.30 -17.32
N ASP A 84 10.20 3.62 -17.54
CA ASP A 84 11.32 2.70 -17.32
C ASP A 84 11.43 2.28 -15.85
N LEU A 85 11.36 3.25 -14.93
CA LEU A 85 11.34 3.01 -13.49
C LEU A 85 10.13 2.18 -13.05
N CYS A 86 8.92 2.53 -13.51
CA CYS A 86 7.70 1.76 -13.22
C CYS A 86 7.79 0.32 -13.73
N ARG A 87 8.36 0.12 -14.93
CA ARG A 87 8.52 -1.21 -15.51
C ARG A 87 9.46 -2.07 -14.69
N GLU A 88 10.60 -1.51 -14.29
CA GLU A 88 11.59 -2.20 -13.46
C GLU A 88 10.99 -2.62 -12.12
N ILE A 89 10.36 -1.68 -11.40
CA ILE A 89 9.66 -1.96 -10.14
C ILE A 89 8.64 -3.07 -10.33
N ASN A 90 7.75 -2.93 -11.33
CA ASN A 90 6.70 -3.90 -11.56
C ASN A 90 7.20 -5.26 -12.05
N SER A 91 8.46 -5.40 -12.45
CA SER A 91 9.03 -6.68 -12.92
C SER A 91 9.92 -7.34 -11.86
N ASP A 92 10.16 -6.70 -10.71
CA ASP A 92 11.00 -7.21 -9.62
C ASP A 92 10.48 -8.55 -9.04
N GLY A 93 9.16 -8.77 -9.11
CA GLY A 93 8.47 -9.95 -8.61
C GLY A 93 8.34 -11.08 -9.62
N GLY A 94 8.96 -10.94 -10.80
CA GLY A 94 8.92 -11.93 -11.89
C GLY A 94 7.95 -11.60 -13.01
N GLU A 95 7.58 -12.63 -13.79
CA GLU A 95 6.68 -12.46 -14.93
C GLU A 95 5.27 -12.09 -14.46
N GLU A 96 4.66 -11.10 -15.12
CA GLU A 96 3.35 -10.55 -14.78
C GLU A 96 3.22 -9.96 -13.35
N SER A 97 4.34 -9.64 -12.69
CA SER A 97 4.25 -8.94 -11.40
C SER A 97 3.72 -7.51 -11.56
N ASN A 98 3.13 -6.99 -10.48
CA ASN A 98 2.64 -5.62 -10.45
C ASN A 98 2.60 -5.12 -9.01
N PHE A 99 3.47 -4.17 -8.66
CA PHE A 99 3.54 -3.60 -7.31
C PHE A 99 2.74 -2.30 -7.18
N GLY A 100 1.82 -2.03 -8.11
CA GLY A 100 0.91 -0.88 -8.03
C GLY A 100 1.61 0.44 -8.29
N VAL A 101 2.71 0.42 -9.06
CA VAL A 101 3.45 1.63 -9.45
C VAL A 101 3.16 1.96 -10.91
N PHE A 102 2.75 3.19 -11.22
CA PHE A 102 2.43 3.61 -12.58
C PHE A 102 2.72 5.08 -12.83
N VAL A 103 2.76 5.49 -14.10
CA VAL A 103 2.94 6.90 -14.50
C VAL A 103 1.55 7.52 -14.71
N ALA A 104 1.26 8.63 -14.02
CA ALA A 104 0.03 9.37 -14.21
C ALA A 104 0.02 10.14 -15.54
N GLU A 105 -1.14 10.25 -16.18
CA GLU A 105 -1.32 11.08 -17.39
C GLU A 105 -1.26 12.58 -17.09
N SER A 106 -1.51 12.97 -15.84
CA SER A 106 -1.54 14.35 -15.35
C SER A 106 -0.73 14.50 -14.06
N GLU A 107 -0.54 15.73 -13.59
CA GLU A 107 0.16 15.99 -12.32
C GLU A 107 -0.55 15.37 -11.11
N ILE A 108 -1.88 15.27 -11.20
CA ILE A 108 -2.74 14.60 -10.21
C ILE A 108 -3.37 13.40 -10.93
N PRO A 109 -3.25 12.18 -10.40
CA PRO A 109 -3.87 11.01 -11.01
C PRO A 109 -5.39 11.11 -10.95
N SER A 110 -6.05 10.69 -12.03
CA SER A 110 -7.51 10.55 -12.06
C SER A 110 -7.98 9.34 -11.27
N GLU A 111 -9.23 9.39 -10.80
CA GLU A 111 -9.85 8.28 -10.08
C GLU A 111 -9.87 6.99 -10.92
N ASP A 112 -10.20 7.10 -12.22
CA ASP A 112 -10.18 5.96 -13.14
C ASP A 112 -8.78 5.33 -13.29
N GLU A 113 -7.70 6.13 -13.23
CA GLU A 113 -6.33 5.61 -13.27
C GLU A 113 -6.00 4.84 -12.00
N LEU A 114 -6.37 5.38 -10.83
CA LEU A 114 -6.16 4.76 -9.54
C LEU A 114 -6.93 3.44 -9.43
N GLU A 115 -8.19 3.40 -9.89
CA GLU A 115 -9.01 2.19 -9.89
C GLU A 115 -8.38 1.10 -10.76
N ARG A 116 -8.03 1.41 -12.03
CA ARG A 116 -7.37 0.44 -12.92
C ARG A 116 -6.04 -0.07 -12.37
N ALA A 117 -5.26 0.78 -11.72
CA ALA A 117 -4.00 0.38 -11.11
C ALA A 117 -4.23 -0.50 -9.88
N HIS A 118 -5.22 -0.16 -9.06
CA HIS A 118 -5.63 -0.93 -7.90
C HIS A 118 -6.13 -2.32 -8.28
N GLU A 119 -6.96 -2.44 -9.33
CA GLU A 119 -7.43 -3.73 -9.85
C GLU A 119 -6.27 -4.65 -10.25
N LYS A 120 -5.27 -4.13 -10.95
CA LYS A 120 -4.08 -4.89 -11.37
C LYS A 120 -3.26 -5.35 -10.16
N LEU A 121 -3.07 -4.47 -9.18
CA LEU A 121 -2.38 -4.79 -7.93
C LEU A 121 -3.11 -5.90 -7.16
N VAL A 122 -4.42 -5.76 -6.98
CA VAL A 122 -5.26 -6.76 -6.30
C VAL A 122 -5.23 -8.09 -7.04
N ALA A 123 -5.30 -8.10 -8.38
CA ALA A 123 -5.20 -9.32 -9.17
C ALA A 123 -3.84 -10.02 -8.97
N PHE A 124 -2.74 -9.26 -8.95
CA PHE A 124 -1.42 -9.80 -8.65
C PHE A 124 -1.33 -10.37 -7.23
N TYR A 125 -1.78 -9.62 -6.22
CA TYR A 125 -1.74 -10.06 -4.82
C TYR A 125 -2.60 -11.30 -4.57
N ARG A 126 -3.76 -11.42 -5.23
CA ARG A 126 -4.58 -12.63 -5.16
C ARG A 126 -3.82 -13.86 -5.69
N ARG A 127 -3.03 -13.70 -6.77
CA ARG A 127 -2.22 -14.80 -7.30
C ARG A 127 -1.09 -15.21 -6.35
N LEU A 128 -0.43 -14.23 -5.72
CA LEU A 128 0.59 -14.51 -4.70
C LEU A 128 0.02 -15.28 -3.52
N VAL A 129 -1.10 -14.80 -2.95
CA VAL A 129 -1.78 -15.49 -1.84
C VAL A 129 -2.20 -16.90 -2.24
N ALA A 130 -2.73 -17.10 -3.44
CA ALA A 130 -3.07 -18.42 -3.93
C ALA A 130 -1.84 -19.32 -4.17
N GLY A 131 -0.67 -18.75 -4.46
CA GLY A 131 0.61 -19.45 -4.49
C GLY A 131 1.05 -19.91 -3.10
N ALA A 132 1.03 -18.98 -2.14
CA ALA A 132 1.33 -19.23 -0.74
C ALA A 132 0.41 -20.29 -0.11
N ASP A 133 -0.90 -20.24 -0.40
CA ASP A 133 -1.86 -21.24 0.07
C ASP A 133 -1.48 -22.66 -0.41
N ARG A 134 -1.13 -22.82 -1.70
CA ARG A 134 -0.69 -24.11 -2.26
C ARG A 134 0.60 -24.60 -1.62
N GLU A 135 1.54 -23.69 -1.36
CA GLU A 135 2.80 -24.03 -0.71
C GLU A 135 2.59 -24.44 0.76
N TRP A 136 1.67 -23.78 1.45
CA TRP A 136 1.27 -24.13 2.80
C TRP A 136 0.62 -25.50 2.86
N GLU A 137 -0.33 -25.81 1.96
CA GLU A 137 -0.96 -27.13 1.88
C GLU A 137 0.06 -28.25 1.71
N ARG A 138 1.11 -28.00 0.90
CA ARG A 138 2.16 -28.98 0.63
C ARG A 138 3.14 -29.17 1.78
N SER A 139 3.60 -28.06 2.38
CA SER A 139 4.77 -28.07 3.28
C SER A 139 4.44 -27.80 4.74
N HIS A 140 3.32 -27.11 5.01
CA HIS A 140 2.96 -26.52 6.31
C HIS A 140 4.13 -25.80 6.99
N SER A 141 5.01 -25.18 6.19
CA SER A 141 6.22 -24.53 6.66
C SER A 141 6.23 -23.05 6.30
N TYR A 142 6.37 -22.21 7.32
CA TYR A 142 6.46 -20.76 7.18
C TYR A 142 7.68 -20.33 6.36
N LEU A 143 8.72 -21.18 6.25
CA LEU A 143 9.97 -20.85 5.54
C LEU A 143 9.79 -20.72 4.03
N PHE A 144 8.76 -21.36 3.46
CA PHE A 144 8.49 -21.29 2.01
C PHE A 144 7.56 -20.14 1.62
N ILE A 145 7.03 -19.41 2.61
CA ILE A 145 6.14 -18.28 2.38
C ILE A 145 6.94 -16.98 2.50
N ASN A 146 7.06 -16.27 1.38
CA ASN A 146 7.91 -15.09 1.27
C ASN A 146 7.22 -13.82 1.80
N ASP A 147 8.02 -12.76 2.01
CA ASP A 147 7.52 -11.50 2.56
C ASP A 147 6.53 -10.78 1.64
N VAL A 148 6.64 -10.98 0.32
CA VAL A 148 5.74 -10.38 -0.66
C VAL A 148 4.35 -11.01 -0.58
N GLU A 149 4.26 -12.34 -0.39
CA GLU A 149 3.03 -13.08 -0.17
C GLU A 149 2.36 -12.67 1.14
N ARG A 150 3.15 -12.49 2.21
CA ARG A 150 2.65 -11.98 3.50
C ARG A 150 2.10 -10.57 3.36
N ARG A 151 2.81 -9.68 2.66
CA ARG A 151 2.35 -8.32 2.37
C ARG A 151 1.08 -8.32 1.52
N ALA A 152 0.98 -9.22 0.54
CA ALA A 152 -0.22 -9.39 -0.26
C ALA A 152 -1.43 -9.80 0.60
N ALA A 153 -1.25 -10.75 1.52
CA ALA A 153 -2.30 -11.13 2.48
C ALA A 153 -2.69 -9.96 3.40
N GLN A 154 -1.71 -9.20 3.88
CA GLN A 154 -1.94 -7.98 4.69
C GLN A 154 -2.78 -6.96 3.92
N TYR A 155 -2.37 -6.62 2.70
CA TYR A 155 -3.03 -5.61 1.86
C TYR A 155 -4.46 -6.02 1.52
N LEU A 156 -4.70 -7.32 1.29
CA LEU A 156 -6.04 -7.85 1.02
C LEU A 156 -6.87 -8.04 2.30
N GLY A 157 -6.32 -7.79 3.49
CA GLY A 157 -7.02 -7.96 4.76
C GLY A 157 -7.39 -9.42 5.07
N LEU A 158 -6.59 -10.38 4.59
CA LEU A 158 -6.88 -11.80 4.75
C LEU A 158 -6.28 -12.35 6.04
N GLU A 159 -7.08 -13.10 6.79
CA GLU A 159 -6.60 -13.91 7.91
C GLU A 159 -6.22 -15.31 7.39
N LYS A 160 -4.93 -15.65 7.43
CA LYS A 160 -4.40 -16.96 6.98
C LYS A 160 -3.52 -17.56 8.07
N GLU A 161 -3.51 -18.89 8.17
CA GLU A 161 -2.71 -19.58 9.19
C GLU A 161 -1.21 -19.31 9.03
N TRP A 162 -0.71 -19.40 7.80
CA TRP A 162 0.67 -19.09 7.45
C TRP A 162 1.01 -17.60 7.60
N PHE A 163 0.00 -16.73 7.69
CA PHE A 163 0.13 -15.28 7.88
C PHE A 163 -0.14 -14.91 9.34
N TYR A 164 0.80 -15.29 10.22
CA TYR A 164 0.72 -14.91 11.63
C TYR A 164 1.06 -13.43 11.81
N GLN A 165 0.06 -12.61 12.14
CA GLN A 165 0.26 -11.27 12.69
C GLN A 165 0.27 -11.34 14.21
N ALA A 166 1.36 -10.90 14.82
CA ALA A 166 1.43 -10.73 16.27
C ALA A 166 0.41 -9.67 16.68
N ARG A 167 -0.73 -10.11 17.23
CA ARG A 167 -1.76 -9.21 17.74
C ARG A 167 -1.28 -8.65 19.08
N GLU A 168 -1.37 -7.33 19.24
CA GLU A 168 -1.15 -6.72 20.55
C GLU A 168 -2.13 -7.32 21.56
N THR A 169 -1.58 -7.76 22.69
CA THR A 169 -2.36 -8.24 23.83
C THR A 169 -2.32 -7.16 24.89
N VAL A 170 -3.45 -6.91 25.53
CA VAL A 170 -3.55 -5.99 26.67
C VAL A 170 -3.50 -6.80 27.95
N GLU A 171 -2.97 -6.23 29.03
CA GLU A 171 -2.97 -6.89 30.33
C GLU A 171 -4.32 -6.70 31.01
N CYS A 172 -4.84 -7.77 31.61
CA CYS A 172 -6.06 -7.70 32.39
C CYS A 172 -5.82 -6.85 33.64
N PRO A 173 -6.58 -5.76 33.88
CA PRO A 173 -6.42 -4.92 35.07
C PRO A 173 -6.73 -5.66 36.39
N GLY A 174 -7.42 -6.80 36.33
CA GLY A 174 -7.76 -7.59 37.51
C GLY A 174 -6.68 -8.60 37.94
N CYS A 175 -5.96 -9.20 37.00
CA CYS A 175 -5.02 -10.30 37.31
C CYS A 175 -3.71 -10.27 36.52
N GLY A 176 -3.49 -9.28 35.65
CA GLY A 176 -2.28 -9.15 34.84
C GLY A 176 -2.17 -10.12 33.65
N GLU A 177 -3.16 -10.99 33.42
CA GLU A 177 -3.13 -11.94 32.31
C GLU A 177 -3.19 -11.22 30.95
N LYS A 178 -2.43 -11.71 29.96
CA LYS A 178 -2.47 -11.17 28.60
C LYS A 178 -3.75 -11.61 27.89
N ILE A 179 -4.59 -10.64 27.56
CA ILE A 179 -5.90 -10.85 26.92
C ILE A 179 -5.95 -10.14 25.57
N LYS A 180 -6.84 -10.61 24.69
CA LYS A 180 -7.13 -9.91 23.43
C LYS A 180 -7.83 -8.57 23.74
N PRO A 181 -7.55 -7.50 22.98
CA PRO A 181 -8.29 -6.25 23.07
C PRO A 181 -9.81 -6.48 22.87
N GLY A 182 -10.63 -5.80 23.67
CA GLY A 182 -12.10 -5.86 23.56
C GLY A 182 -12.77 -7.12 24.12
N VAL A 183 -12.09 -7.88 24.98
CA VAL A 183 -12.70 -8.99 25.76
C VAL A 183 -13.64 -8.44 26.82
N ALA A 184 -14.86 -8.97 26.92
CA ALA A 184 -15.88 -8.48 27.86
C ALA A 184 -15.61 -8.89 29.32
N VAL A 185 -15.17 -10.14 29.51
CA VAL A 185 -14.90 -10.74 30.82
C VAL A 185 -13.59 -11.52 30.74
N CYS A 186 -12.69 -11.32 31.69
CA CYS A 186 -11.45 -12.09 31.78
C CYS A 186 -11.74 -13.56 32.07
N ARG A 187 -11.16 -14.47 31.26
CA ARG A 187 -11.31 -15.92 31.45
C ARG A 187 -10.65 -16.42 32.75
N THR A 188 -9.56 -15.78 33.17
CA THR A 188 -8.74 -16.25 34.30
C THR A 188 -9.31 -15.81 35.64
N CYS A 189 -9.67 -14.53 35.79
CA CYS A 189 -10.13 -13.98 37.08
C CYS A 189 -11.62 -13.59 37.10
N GLY A 190 -12.33 -13.67 35.97
CA GLY A 190 -13.74 -13.29 35.90
C GLY A 190 -14.01 -11.79 35.97
N ALA A 191 -12.97 -10.94 35.96
CA ALA A 191 -13.15 -9.49 35.96
C ALA A 191 -13.93 -9.02 34.72
N ILE A 192 -14.97 -8.22 34.93
CA ILE A 192 -15.72 -7.58 33.84
C ILE A 192 -14.91 -6.37 33.35
N LEU A 193 -14.40 -6.48 32.13
CA LEU A 193 -13.52 -5.48 31.52
C LEU A 193 -14.32 -4.48 30.69
N ASP A 194 -15.36 -4.95 30.03
CA ASP A 194 -16.31 -4.14 29.27
C ASP A 194 -17.72 -4.49 29.71
N ARG A 195 -18.32 -3.62 30.53
CA ARG A 195 -19.68 -3.80 31.07
C ARG A 195 -20.75 -3.74 29.98
N THR A 196 -20.58 -2.91 28.97
CA THR A 196 -21.53 -2.77 27.86
C THR A 196 -21.59 -4.05 27.04
N LYS A 197 -20.42 -4.59 26.69
CA LYS A 197 -20.31 -5.86 25.95
C LYS A 197 -20.70 -7.07 26.80
N ALA A 198 -20.39 -7.05 28.10
CA ALA A 198 -20.82 -8.09 29.03
C ALA A 198 -22.35 -8.10 29.20
N ALA A 199 -22.99 -6.93 29.27
CA ALA A 199 -24.45 -6.81 29.35
C ALA A 199 -25.15 -7.28 28.07
N SER A 200 -24.63 -6.94 26.88
CA SER A 200 -25.20 -7.43 25.61
C SER A 200 -25.09 -8.95 25.43
N LEU A 201 -24.10 -9.57 26.06
CA LEU A 201 -23.89 -11.02 26.05
C LEU A 201 -24.57 -11.74 27.23
N GLY A 202 -25.29 -11.03 28.09
CA GLY A 202 -25.95 -11.60 29.28
C GLY A 202 -25.00 -12.04 30.39
N LEU A 203 -23.72 -11.66 30.32
CA LEU A 203 -22.66 -12.04 31.27
C LEU A 203 -22.56 -11.11 32.49
N ALA A 204 -23.25 -9.97 32.45
CA ALA A 204 -23.36 -9.04 33.57
C ALA A 204 -24.75 -8.39 33.58
N PRO A 205 -25.31 -8.08 34.76
CA PRO A 205 -26.53 -7.28 34.82
C PRO A 205 -26.27 -5.91 34.20
N HIS A 206 -27.12 -5.50 33.26
CA HIS A 206 -27.14 -4.14 32.72
C HIS A 206 -27.45 -3.18 33.87
N ARG A 207 -26.43 -2.62 34.53
CA ARG A 207 -26.61 -1.55 35.50
C ARG A 207 -26.57 -0.24 34.70
N PRO A 208 -27.70 0.46 34.49
CA PRO A 208 -27.68 1.74 33.80
C PRO A 208 -26.72 2.68 34.54
N SER A 209 -25.87 3.37 33.76
CA SER A 209 -24.96 4.39 34.27
C SER A 209 -25.76 5.35 35.16
N ARG A 210 -25.45 5.35 36.46
CA ARG A 210 -26.05 6.29 37.40
C ARG A 210 -25.46 7.64 37.03
N LYS A 211 -26.19 8.42 36.22
CA LYS A 211 -25.88 9.84 35.98
C LYS A 211 -25.60 10.44 37.36
N THR A 212 -24.40 10.98 37.52
CA THR A 212 -23.99 11.74 38.69
C THR A 212 -24.99 12.87 38.87
N ALA A 213 -25.93 12.68 39.80
CA ALA A 213 -26.71 13.78 40.34
C ALA A 213 -25.70 14.66 41.08
N GLY A 214 -25.32 15.76 40.43
CA GLY A 214 -24.54 16.82 41.08
C GLY A 214 -25.27 17.23 42.34
N ALA A 215 -24.65 16.94 43.48
CA ALA A 215 -25.12 17.37 44.78
C ALA A 215 -25.14 18.90 44.79
N ALA A 216 -26.34 19.48 44.83
CA ALA A 216 -26.53 20.80 45.39
C ALA A 216 -26.26 20.67 46.90
N LEU A 217 -25.18 21.29 47.37
CA LEU A 217 -24.97 21.57 48.78
C LEU A 217 -25.51 22.99 49.09
N PRO A 218 -26.08 23.21 50.29
CA PRO A 218 -26.59 24.51 50.75
C PRO A 218 -25.48 25.54 50.99
#